data_AF-A0A7Y2A411-F1
#
_entry.id   AF-A0A7Y2A411-F1
#
_cell.length_a   1.000
_cell.length_b   1.000
_cell.length_c   1.000
_cell.angle_alpha   90.00
_cell.angle_beta   90.00
_cell.angle_gamma   90.00
#
_symmetry.space_group_name_H-M   'P 1'
#
loop_
_entity.id
_entity.type
_entity.pdbx_description
1 polymer ?
#
loop_
_entity_poly.entity_id
_entity_poly.type
_entity_poly.pdbx_seq_one_letter_code
_entity_poly.pdbx_strand_id
1 'polypeptide(L)'
;MDLLDRLGARTLELVATPSPTGAEAPGIDLVAAWLAELGVEVDRWTDTMEALAGDPAFPGSEVARDLVPVVATEFRGQGSGPTTVLTGDVDVAPVGDPDTWT
;
A
#
# COMPACT_ATOMS: atom_id res chain seq x y z
N MET A 1 6.29 -2.02 -25.25
CA MET A 1 6.94 -2.10 -23.94
C MET A 1 6.80 -3.53 -23.47
N ASP A 2 7.89 -4.23 -23.18
CA ASP A 2 7.79 -5.60 -22.70
C ASP A 2 7.37 -5.64 -21.20
N LEU A 3 7.18 -6.83 -20.65
CA LEU A 3 6.75 -6.98 -19.25
C LEU A 3 7.75 -6.36 -18.27
N LEU A 4 9.05 -6.53 -18.51
CA LEU A 4 10.10 -6.05 -17.61
C LEU A 4 10.18 -4.54 -17.65
N ASP A 5 10.08 -3.94 -18.83
CA ASP A 5 10.01 -2.49 -18.98
C ASP A 5 8.82 -1.90 -18.20
N ARG A 6 7.64 -2.55 -18.28
CA ARG A 6 6.44 -2.10 -17.56
C ARG A 6 6.60 -2.21 -16.05
N LEU A 7 7.18 -3.32 -15.58
CA LEU A 7 7.46 -3.51 -14.15
C LEU A 7 8.47 -2.47 -13.67
N GLY A 8 9.56 -2.25 -14.41
CA GLY A 8 10.56 -1.23 -14.10
C GLY A 8 9.95 0.17 -14.02
N ALA A 9 9.10 0.54 -14.97
CA ALA A 9 8.40 1.83 -14.94
C ALA A 9 7.51 2.00 -13.70
N ARG A 10 6.69 1.00 -13.37
CA ARG A 10 5.84 1.04 -12.16
C ARG A 10 6.66 1.05 -10.87
N THR A 11 7.76 0.30 -10.80
CA THR A 11 8.65 0.33 -9.64
C THR A 11 9.26 1.71 -9.44
N LEU A 12 9.74 2.35 -10.51
CA LEU A 12 10.27 3.71 -10.43
C LEU A 12 9.19 4.72 -10.00
N GLU A 13 7.96 4.59 -10.51
CA GLU A 13 6.83 5.43 -10.12
C GLU A 13 6.45 5.25 -8.63
N LEU A 14 6.45 4.01 -8.12
CA LEU A 14 6.21 3.73 -6.70
C LEU A 14 7.29 4.35 -5.83
N VAL A 15 8.57 4.15 -6.18
CA VAL A 15 9.72 4.69 -5.43
C VAL A 15 9.72 6.22 -5.43
N ALA A 16 9.30 6.85 -6.53
CA ALA A 16 9.21 8.30 -6.64
C ALA A 16 8.01 8.90 -5.89
N THR A 17 7.05 8.08 -5.46
CA THR A 17 5.85 8.53 -4.75
C THR A 17 6.12 8.55 -3.25
N PRO A 18 6.14 9.73 -2.59
CA PRO A 18 6.42 9.79 -1.16
C PRO A 18 5.30 9.14 -0.34
N SER A 19 5.66 8.13 0.44
CA SER A 19 4.74 7.41 1.32
C SER A 19 5.36 7.10 2.68
N PRO A 20 5.93 8.08 3.42
CA PRO A 20 6.47 7.77 4.74
C PRO A 20 5.34 7.32 5.69
N THR A 21 5.64 6.44 6.65
CA THR A 21 4.66 6.00 7.65
C THR A 21 4.00 7.20 8.34
N GLY A 22 2.67 7.22 8.41
CA GLY A 22 1.83 8.33 8.87
C GLY A 22 1.37 9.29 7.77
N ALA A 23 1.94 9.22 6.57
CA ALA A 23 1.54 10.00 5.40
C ALA A 23 1.56 9.15 4.11
N GLU A 24 1.25 7.86 4.22
CA GLU A 24 1.31 6.86 3.17
C GLU A 24 0.19 6.92 2.12
N ALA A 25 -0.77 7.84 2.29
CA ALA A 25 -1.91 7.98 1.39
C ALA A 25 -1.51 8.07 -0.10
N PRO A 26 -0.52 8.87 -0.54
CA PRO A 26 -0.14 8.92 -1.97
C PRO A 26 0.26 7.54 -2.55
N GLY A 27 0.93 6.70 -1.76
CA GLY A 27 1.27 5.34 -2.17
C GLY A 27 0.03 4.43 -2.29
N ILE A 28 -0.89 4.54 -1.34
CA ILE A 28 -2.19 3.82 -1.39
C ILE A 28 -3.00 4.25 -2.61
N ASP A 29 -3.06 5.56 -2.90
CA ASP A 29 -3.76 6.13 -4.06
C ASP A 29 -3.19 5.60 -5.38
N LEU A 30 -1.87 5.54 -5.49
CA LEU A 30 -1.18 5.03 -6.67
C LEU A 30 -1.50 3.54 -6.90
N VAL A 31 -1.42 2.71 -5.85
CA VAL A 31 -1.78 1.29 -5.95
C VAL A 31 -3.26 1.12 -6.31
N ALA A 32 -4.16 1.90 -5.70
CA ALA A 32 -5.57 1.88 -6.03
C ALA A 32 -5.84 2.20 -7.52
N ALA A 33 -5.13 3.19 -8.07
CA ALA A 33 -5.22 3.54 -9.49
C ALA A 33 -4.76 2.38 -10.39
N TRP A 34 -3.63 1.75 -10.09
CA TRP A 34 -3.14 0.60 -10.85
C TRP A 34 -4.04 -0.63 -10.77
N LEU A 35 -4.71 -0.85 -9.63
CA LEU A 35 -5.70 -1.92 -9.49
C LEU A 35 -6.96 -1.62 -10.31
N ALA A 36 -7.43 -0.37 -10.31
CA ALA A 36 -8.59 0.05 -11.09
C ALA A 36 -8.38 -0.15 -12.61
N GLU A 37 -7.15 0.01 -13.11
CA GLU A 37 -6.79 -0.30 -14.51
C GLU A 37 -7.05 -1.76 -14.90
N LEU A 38 -7.11 -2.68 -13.93
CA LEU A 38 -7.37 -4.11 -14.17
C LEU A 38 -8.86 -4.43 -14.33
N GLY A 39 -9.74 -3.43 -14.21
CA GLY A 39 -11.19 -3.60 -14.36
C GLY A 39 -11.84 -4.35 -13.20
N VAL A 40 -11.23 -4.32 -12.02
CA VAL A 40 -11.75 -4.92 -10.79
C VAL A 40 -12.33 -3.85 -9.85
N GLU A 41 -13.23 -4.27 -8.97
CA GLU A 41 -13.68 -3.43 -7.86
C GLU A 41 -12.53 -3.24 -6.87
N VAL A 42 -12.28 -1.98 -6.52
CA VAL A 42 -11.21 -1.59 -5.59
C VAL A 42 -11.88 -1.06 -4.34
N ASP A 43 -11.69 -1.80 -3.24
CA ASP A 43 -12.10 -1.37 -1.92
C ASP A 43 -11.01 -0.47 -1.35
N ARG A 44 -11.40 0.74 -0.97
CA ARG A 44 -10.52 1.70 -0.32
C ARG A 44 -11.22 2.26 0.90
N TRP A 45 -10.55 2.19 2.04
CA TRP A 45 -11.06 2.74 3.30
C TRP A 45 -9.93 3.35 4.11
N THR A 46 -10.28 3.88 5.27
CA THR A 46 -9.32 4.46 6.20
C THR A 46 -9.76 4.07 7.60
N ASP A 47 -8.89 3.33 8.29
CA ASP A 47 -9.07 3.00 9.69
C ASP A 47 -8.54 4.13 10.56
N THR A 48 -9.02 4.19 11.81
CA THR A 48 -8.45 5.09 12.82
C THR A 48 -7.47 4.33 13.69
N MET A 49 -6.40 4.99 14.11
CA MET A 49 -5.46 4.39 15.06
C MET A 49 -6.12 4.07 16.40
N GLU A 50 -7.13 4.85 16.81
CA GLU A 50 -7.95 4.54 18.00
C GLU A 50 -8.68 3.19 17.86
N ALA A 51 -9.30 2.93 16.70
CA ALA A 51 -9.99 1.67 16.46
C ALA A 51 -9.01 0.49 16.44
N LEU A 52 -7.86 0.66 15.76
CA LEU A 52 -6.81 -0.35 15.70
C LEU A 52 -6.21 -0.65 17.08
N ALA A 53 -5.99 0.38 17.90
CA ALA A 53 -5.48 0.24 19.27
C ALA A 53 -6.45 -0.48 20.21
N GLY A 54 -7.73 -0.60 19.85
CA GLY A 54 -8.71 -1.40 20.57
C GLY A 54 -8.54 -2.91 20.43
N ASP A 55 -7.77 -3.39 19.45
CA ASP A 55 -7.52 -4.82 19.24
C ASP A 55 -6.48 -5.35 20.25
N PRO A 56 -6.77 -6.44 21.01
CA PRO A 56 -5.81 -7.07 21.91
C PRO A 56 -4.50 -7.53 21.24
N ALA A 57 -4.50 -7.76 19.93
CA ALA A 57 -3.33 -8.13 19.13
C ALA A 57 -2.58 -6.90 18.57
N PHE A 58 -3.03 -5.68 18.84
CA PHE A 58 -2.38 -4.46 18.36
C PHE A 58 -0.94 -4.35 18.91
N PRO A 59 0.08 -4.29 18.03
CA PRO A 59 1.47 -4.35 18.46
C PRO A 59 2.01 -3.01 19.01
N GLY A 60 1.23 -1.92 18.92
CA GLY A 60 1.69 -0.56 19.17
C GLY A 60 1.86 0.23 17.88
N SER A 61 2.44 1.43 18.01
CA SER A 61 2.62 2.38 16.91
C SER A 61 4.07 2.86 16.87
N GLU A 62 4.68 2.79 15.69
CA GLU A 62 6.05 3.26 15.46
C GLU A 62 6.13 4.78 15.36
N VAL A 63 5.14 5.39 14.70
CA VAL A 63 5.01 6.84 14.50
C VAL A 63 3.62 7.31 14.84
N ALA A 64 3.51 8.50 15.45
CA ALA A 64 2.21 9.10 15.74
C ALA A 64 1.45 9.35 14.42
N ARG A 65 0.25 8.77 14.30
CA ARG A 65 -0.69 8.96 13.20
C ARG A 65 -2.11 8.78 13.72
N ASP A 66 -3.08 9.36 13.02
CA ASP A 66 -4.50 9.25 13.39
C ASP A 66 -5.24 8.28 12.47
N LEU A 67 -4.80 8.19 11.22
CA LEU A 67 -5.49 7.50 10.14
C LEU A 67 -4.55 6.50 9.47
N VAL A 68 -5.10 5.36 9.06
CA VAL A 68 -4.39 4.31 8.32
C VAL A 68 -5.17 4.00 7.05
N PRO A 69 -4.76 4.55 5.89
CA PRO A 69 -5.42 4.26 4.63
C PRO A 69 -5.08 2.83 4.17
N VAL A 70 -6.08 2.13 3.64
CA VAL A 70 -5.93 0.75 3.14
C VAL A 70 -6.60 0.63 1.78
N VAL A 71 -6.01 -0.19 0.92
CA VAL A 71 -6.58 -0.61 -0.36
C VAL A 71 -6.58 -2.13 -0.46
N ALA A 72 -7.68 -2.69 -0.95
CA ALA A 72 -7.80 -4.10 -1.27
C ALA A 72 -8.60 -4.30 -2.56
N THR A 73 -8.46 -5.48 -3.16
CA THR A 73 -9.32 -5.92 -4.26
C THR A 73 -9.44 -7.44 -4.22
N GLU A 74 -10.51 -7.96 -4.78
CA GLU A 74 -10.73 -9.39 -4.92
C GLU A 74 -10.73 -9.79 -6.40
N PHE A 75 -9.82 -10.70 -6.77
CA PHE A 75 -9.84 -11.35 -8.08
C PHE A 75 -10.59 -12.69 -7.97
N ARG A 76 -11.88 -12.68 -8.34
CA ARG A 76 -12.71 -13.89 -8.34
C ARG A 76 -12.37 -14.79 -9.54
N GLY A 77 -11.66 -15.88 -9.28
CA GLY A 77 -11.48 -16.98 -10.22
C GLY A 77 -12.74 -17.85 -10.39
N GLN A 78 -12.76 -18.70 -11.41
CA GLN A 78 -13.87 -19.64 -11.69
C GLN A 78 -13.63 -21.07 -11.16
N GLY A 79 -12.47 -21.32 -10.54
CA GLY A 79 -12.07 -22.65 -10.07
C GLY A 79 -12.38 -22.87 -8.59
N SER A 80 -12.40 -24.13 -8.15
CA SER A 80 -12.55 -24.54 -6.75
C SER A 80 -11.21 -24.62 -5.99
N GLY A 81 -10.20 -23.88 -6.45
CA GLY A 81 -8.88 -23.85 -5.82
C GLY A 81 -8.87 -23.08 -4.50
N PRO A 82 -7.75 -23.10 -3.76
CA PRO A 82 -7.62 -22.32 -2.54
C PRO A 82 -7.64 -20.82 -2.82
N THR A 83 -8.25 -20.05 -1.92
CA THR A 83 -8.13 -18.58 -1.89
C THR A 83 -6.75 -18.19 -1.39
N THR A 84 -6.11 -17.22 -2.04
CA THR A 84 -4.82 -16.66 -1.61
C THR A 84 -4.98 -15.17 -1.36
N VAL A 85 -4.45 -14.70 -0.23
CA VAL A 85 -4.33 -13.27 0.08
C VAL A 85 -2.88 -12.86 -0.19
N LEU A 86 -2.70 -11.86 -1.05
CA LEU A 86 -1.43 -11.19 -1.26
C LEU A 86 -1.49 -9.86 -0.51
N THR A 87 -0.55 -9.65 0.40
CA THR A 87 -0.48 -8.44 1.24
C THR A 87 0.92 -7.86 1.21
N GLY A 88 1.01 -6.55 1.39
CA GLY A 88 2.25 -5.79 1.50
C GLY A 88 1.94 -4.36 1.91
N ASP A 89 2.89 -3.73 2.59
CA ASP A 89 2.90 -2.31 2.88
C ASP A 89 3.48 -1.50 1.71
N VAL A 90 3.10 -0.23 1.64
CA VAL A 90 3.68 0.76 0.73
C VAL A 90 4.29 1.93 1.49
N ASP A 91 4.18 1.93 2.82
CA ASP A 91 4.80 2.94 3.64
C ASP A 91 6.28 2.67 3.83
N VAL A 92 7.06 3.75 4.02
CA VAL A 92 8.50 3.65 4.20
C VAL A 92 8.97 4.42 5.42
N ALA A 93 10.11 4.02 5.96
CA ALA A 93 10.79 4.79 6.99
C ALA A 93 11.14 6.21 6.48
N PRO A 94 11.31 7.19 7.39
CA PRO A 94 11.80 8.52 7.01
C PRO A 94 13.11 8.45 6.22
N VAL A 95 13.24 9.29 5.19
CA VAL A 95 14.39 9.32 4.26
C VAL A 95 15.74 9.64 4.94
N GLY A 96 15.74 10.17 6.16
CA GLY A 96 16.95 10.58 6.86
C GLY A 96 17.58 11.82 6.24
N ASP A 97 18.92 11.90 6.26
CA ASP A 97 19.68 13.01 5.68
C ASP A 97 19.97 12.77 4.19
N PRO A 98 19.35 13.51 3.25
CA PRO A 98 19.55 13.29 1.81
C PRO A 98 20.97 13.55 1.34
N ASP A 99 21.76 14.38 2.05
CA ASP A 99 23.14 14.67 1.67
C ASP A 99 24.07 13.44 1.85
N THR A 100 23.56 12.37 2.48
CA THR A 100 24.26 11.10 2.66
C THR A 100 23.99 10.07 1.55
N TRP A 101 23.10 10.37 0.60
CA TRP A 101 22.70 9.49 -0.50
C TRP A 101 23.46 9.84 -1.80
N THR A 102 23.72 8.85 -2.67
CA THR A 102 24.43 9.02 -3.97
C THR A 102 23.53 8.69 -5.16
#